data_AF-A0A315XCE9-F1
#
_entry.id   AF-A0A315XCE9-F1
#
_cell.length_a   1.000
_cell.length_b   1.000
_cell.length_c   1.000
_cell.angle_alpha   90.00
_cell.angle_beta   90.00
_cell.angle_gamma   90.00
#
_symmetry.space_group_name_H-M   'P 1'
#
loop_
_entity.id
_entity.type
_entity.pdbx_description
1 polymer ?
#
loop_
_entity_poly.entity_id
_entity_poly.type
_entity_poly.pdbx_seq_one_letter_code
_entity_poly.pdbx_strand_id
1 'polypeptide(L)' 'MAKIMHVQTVLMVEEIEALKAKTGETNTKDALAKAVTHFLECEYTQVENMWTKKLENVVNKRTKETYKEEHINEN' A
#
# COMPACT_ATOMS: atom_id res chain seq x y z
N MET A 1 -9.27 -7.10 -30.19
CA MET A 1 -10.37 -6.76 -29.26
C MET A 1 -10.02 -7.34 -27.91
N ALA A 2 -9.88 -6.51 -26.87
CA ALA A 2 -9.60 -7.02 -25.53
C ALA A 2 -10.83 -7.79 -25.02
N LYS A 3 -10.65 -9.01 -24.52
CA LYS A 3 -11.72 -9.80 -23.91
C LYS A 3 -12.02 -9.18 -22.55
N ILE A 4 -13.10 -8.41 -22.45
CA ILE A 4 -13.52 -7.79 -21.19
C ILE A 4 -14.25 -8.85 -20.36
N MET A 5 -13.73 -9.10 -19.15
CA MET A 5 -14.35 -10.00 -18.17
C MET A 5 -14.97 -9.15 -17.06
N HIS A 6 -16.27 -9.29 -16.84
CA HIS A 6 -16.97 -8.63 -15.75
C HIS A 6 -17.02 -9.56 -14.53
N VAL A 7 -16.61 -9.05 -13.37
CA VAL A 7 -16.63 -9.80 -12.10
C VAL A 7 -17.43 -8.99 -11.09
N GLN A 8 -18.31 -9.67 -10.35
CA GLN A 8 -19.09 -9.08 -9.27
C GLN A 8 -18.70 -9.75 -7.96
N THR A 9 -18.50 -8.95 -6.92
CA THR A 9 -18.25 -9.43 -5.56
C THR A 9 -19.10 -8.63 -4.58
N VAL A 10 -19.55 -9.28 -3.53
CA VAL A 10 -20.20 -8.62 -2.40
C VAL A 10 -19.09 -8.11 -1.47
N LEU A 11 -19.18 -6.85 -1.06
CA LEU A 11 -18.30 -6.22 -0.08
C LEU A 11 -19.17 -5.60 1.01
N MET A 12 -18.70 -5.64 2.25
CA MET A 12 -19.45 -5.05 3.35
C MET A 12 -19.38 -3.52 3.26
N VAL A 13 -20.44 -2.85 3.70
CA VAL A 13 -20.53 -1.38 3.66
C VAL A 13 -19.38 -0.74 4.46
N GLU A 14 -19.10 -1.29 5.64
CA GLU A 14 -18.02 -0.84 6.53
C GLU A 14 -16.64 -0.90 5.84
N GLU A 15 -16.39 -1.95 5.05
CA GLU A 15 -15.14 -2.11 4.30
C GLU A 15 -15.03 -1.09 3.17
N ILE A 16 -16.13 -0.79 2.48
CA ILE A 16 -16.18 0.23 1.43
C ILE A 16 -15.95 1.62 2.03
N GLU A 17 -16.55 1.93 3.17
CA GLU A 17 -16.35 3.21 3.86
C GLU A 17 -14.91 3.37 4.36
N ALA A 18 -14.35 2.32 4.96
CA ALA A 18 -12.95 2.30 5.37
C ALA A 18 -12.00 2.45 4.17
N LEU A 19 -12.32 1.82 3.03
CA LEU A 19 -11.55 1.97 1.80
C LEU A 19 -11.59 3.40 1.29
N LYS A 20 -12.78 4.00 1.19
CA LYS A 20 -12.98 5.41 0.80
C LYS A 20 -12.20 6.37 1.67
N ALA A 21 -12.24 6.19 2.99
CA ALA A 21 -11.49 7.01 3.94
C ALA A 21 -9.97 6.88 3.73
N LYS A 22 -9.46 5.67 3.48
CA LYS A 22 -8.03 5.43 3.19
C LYS A 22 -7.59 6.00 1.85
N THR A 23 -8.43 5.92 0.83
CA THR A 23 -8.10 6.40 -0.52
C THR A 23 -8.33 7.89 -0.70
N GLY A 24 -9.12 8.52 0.18
CA GLY A 24 -9.59 9.91 0.07
C GLY A 24 -10.68 10.10 -1.00
N GLU A 25 -11.33 9.02 -1.43
CA GLU A 25 -12.31 9.04 -2.53
C GLU A 25 -13.73 8.96 -1.97
N THR A 26 -14.69 9.65 -2.59
CA THR A 26 -16.11 9.61 -2.18
C THR A 26 -16.89 8.50 -2.89
N ASN A 27 -16.45 8.15 -4.10
CA ASN A 27 -17.08 7.15 -4.95
C ASN A 27 -16.45 5.76 -4.75
N THR A 28 -17.29 4.73 -4.70
CA THR A 28 -16.87 3.34 -4.53
C THR A 28 -16.03 2.85 -5.71
N LYS A 29 -16.40 3.24 -6.94
CA LYS A 29 -15.68 2.82 -8.16
C LYS A 29 -14.23 3.32 -8.15
N ASP A 30 -14.03 4.57 -7.80
CA ASP A 30 -12.71 5.22 -7.84
C ASP A 30 -11.84 4.72 -6.68
N ALA A 31 -12.43 4.53 -5.49
CA ALA A 31 -11.77 3.90 -4.35
C ALA A 31 -11.27 2.47 -4.70
N LEU A 32 -12.12 1.65 -5.32
CA LEU A 32 -11.73 0.30 -5.75
C LEU A 32 -10.66 0.34 -6.85
N ALA A 33 -10.82 1.18 -7.86
CA ALA A 33 -9.85 1.29 -8.95
C ALA A 33 -8.45 1.62 -8.40
N LYS A 34 -8.36 2.59 -7.49
CA LYS A 34 -7.11 2.97 -6.84
C LYS A 34 -6.52 1.85 -5.98
N ALA A 35 -7.35 1.13 -5.25
CA ALA A 35 -6.92 -0.01 -4.44
C ALA A 35 -6.38 -1.17 -5.31
N VAL A 36 -7.06 -1.48 -6.41
CA VAL A 36 -6.63 -2.53 -7.36
C VAL A 36 -5.35 -2.13 -8.07
N THR A 37 -5.25 -0.89 -8.57
CA THR A 37 -4.02 -0.37 -9.17
C THR A 37 -2.85 -0.45 -8.19
N HIS A 38 -3.06 -0.02 -6.94
CA HIS A 38 -2.04 -0.14 -5.90
C HIS A 38 -1.64 -1.60 -5.66
N PHE A 39 -2.60 -2.53 -5.57
CA PHE A 39 -2.31 -3.94 -5.37
C PHE A 39 -1.45 -4.54 -6.50
N LEU A 40 -1.74 -4.17 -7.75
CA LEU A 40 -1.01 -4.64 -8.93
C LEU A 40 0.41 -4.06 -9.02
N GLU A 41 0.61 -2.83 -8.56
CA GLU A 41 1.91 -2.13 -8.62
C GLU A 41 2.77 -2.36 -7.36
N CYS A 42 2.19 -2.87 -6.28
CA CYS A 42 2.86 -3.01 -5.00
C CYS A 42 3.96 -4.08 -5.03
N GLU A 43 5.21 -3.67 -4.82
CA GLU A 43 6.36 -4.57 -4.74
C GLU A 43 6.26 -5.62 -3.62
N TYR A 44 5.38 -5.39 -2.64
CA TYR A 44 5.20 -6.27 -1.50
C TYR A 44 4.12 -7.35 -1.74
N THR A 45 3.21 -7.19 -2.71
CA THR A 45 2.14 -8.19 -2.96
C THR A 45 2.64 -9.41 -3.73
N GLN A 46 3.82 -9.34 -4.37
CA GLN A 46 4.43 -10.43 -5.15
C GLN A 46 5.41 -11.28 -4.35
N VAL A 47 5.45 -11.13 -3.02
CA VAL A 47 6.43 -11.79 -2.15
C VAL A 47 5.70 -12.52 -1.04
N GLU A 48 6.01 -13.81 -0.85
CA GLU A 48 5.40 -14.67 0.18
C GLU A 48 5.45 -14.06 1.58
N ASN A 49 6.49 -13.28 1.89
CA ASN A 49 6.69 -12.62 3.16
C ASN A 49 6.63 -11.08 3.04
N MET A 50 5.50 -10.57 2.54
CA MET A 50 5.17 -9.13 2.44
C MET A 50 5.57 -8.34 3.71
N TRP A 51 5.22 -8.89 4.88
CA TRP A 51 5.45 -8.26 6.18
C TRP A 51 6.91 -8.18 6.57
N THR A 52 7.69 -9.22 6.29
CA THR A 52 9.13 -9.25 6.59
C THR A 52 9.88 -8.20 5.79
N LYS A 53 9.62 -8.11 4.47
CA LYS A 53 10.24 -7.06 3.63
C LYS A 53 9.84 -5.64 4.05
N LYS A 54 8.59 -5.45 4.45
CA LYS A 54 8.12 -4.14 4.94
C LYS A 54 8.82 -3.75 6.25
N LEU A 55 8.96 -4.70 7.17
CA LEU A 55 9.69 -4.50 8.43
C LEU A 55 11.17 -4.17 8.19
N GLU A 56 11.85 -4.92 7.32
CA GLU A 56 13.24 -4.65 6.94
C GLU A 56 13.43 -3.23 6.40
N ASN A 57 12.55 -2.77 5.51
CA ASN A 57 12.64 -1.41 4.97
C ASN A 57 12.42 -0.33 6.04
N VAL A 58 11.50 -0.53 6.99
CA VAL A 58 11.28 0.40 8.10
C VAL A 58 12.48 0.44 9.05
N VAL A 59 13.06 -0.72 9.38
CA VAL A 59 14.25 -0.82 10.23
C VAL A 59 15.45 -0.15 9.54
N ASN A 60 15.71 -0.48 8.28
CA ASN A 60 16.82 0.08 7.51
C ASN A 60 16.71 1.60 7.35
N LYS A 61 15.49 2.15 7.20
CA LYS A 61 15.28 3.59 7.12
C LYS A 61 15.63 4.27 8.45
N ARG A 62 15.16 3.73 9.58
CA ARG A 62 15.50 4.24 10.92
C ARG A 62 16.99 4.19 11.20
N THR A 63 17.66 3.08 10.91
CA THR A 63 19.11 2.95 11.15
C THR A 63 19.93 3.95 10.34
N LYS A 64 19.55 4.24 9.09
CA LYS A 64 20.21 5.26 8.26
C LYS A 64 19.98 6.68 8.78
N GLU A 65 18.84 6.96 9.40
CA GLU A 65 18.54 8.25 10.02
C GLU A 65 19.39 8.44 11.29
N THR A 66 19.47 7.43 12.16
CA THR A 66 20.31 7.45 13.37
C THR A 66 21.80 7.64 13.04
N TYR A 67 22.30 6.93 12.03
CA TYR A 67 23.71 7.04 11.61
C TYR A 67 24.06 8.43 11.04
N LYS A 68 23.08 9.12 10.44
CA LYS A 68 23.27 10.50 9.96
C LYS A 68 23.21 11.50 11.11
N GLU A 69 22.33 11.31 12.08
CA GLU A 69 22.24 12.18 13.26
C GLU A 69 23.50 12.11 14.13
N GLU A 70 24.09 10.92 14.28
CA GLU A 70 25.33 10.72 15.03
C GLU A 70 26.52 11.44 14.36
N HIS A 71 26.66 11.37 13.03
CA HIS A 71 27.76 12.00 12.30
C HIS A 71 27.54 13.48 11.93
N ILE A 72 26.35 14.05 12.15
CA ILE A 72 26.12 15.50 12.05
C ILE A 72 26.50 16.22 13.35
N ASN A 73 26.42 15.54 14.51
CA ASN A 73 26.75 16.11 15.81
C ASN A 73 28.24 15.97 16.19
N GLU A 74 29.05 15.32 15.34
CA GLU A 74 30.51 15.17 15.50
C GLU A 74 31.34 16.20 14.73
N ASN A 75 30.72 17.16 14.02
CA ASN A 75 31.42 18.14 13.16
C ASN A 75 31.15 19.59 13.55
#